data_AF-A0A1U9Z1D5-F1
#
_entry.id   AF-A0A1U9Z1D5-F1
#
_cell.length_a   1.000
_cell.length_b   1.000
_cell.length_c   1.000
_cell.angle_alpha   90.00
_cell.angle_beta   90.00
_cell.angle_gamma   90.00
#
_symmetry.space_group_name_H-M   'P 1'
#
loop_
_entity.id
_entity.type
_entity.pdbx_description
1 polymer ?
#
loop_
_entity_poly.entity_id
_entity_poly.type
_entity_poly.pdbx_seq_one_letter_code
_entity_poly.pdbx_strand_id
1 'polypeptide(L)'
;MTADRILGGAVALFGVFLLLWGIPENVRTVPGIFVYPNPALFPQIAAALLVALGVMQMVFTKTNADVPSFRKIALFMAVAGATLLAMVGIRTVGYLPVAIALMVLICLITGERRPLWLATVVIGLPVGTWLFFEQILSRPLP
;
A
#
# COMPACT_ATOMS: atom_id res chain seq x y z
N MET A 1 15.92 10.80 -22.28
CA MET A 1 14.64 10.60 -21.56
C MET A 1 14.82 11.07 -20.14
N THR A 2 13.91 11.87 -19.61
CA THR A 2 13.96 12.37 -18.23
C THR A 2 13.79 11.24 -17.22
N ALA A 3 14.52 11.26 -16.11
CA ALA A 3 14.45 10.23 -15.06
C ALA A 3 13.01 9.99 -14.56
N ASP A 4 12.19 11.04 -14.48
CA ASP A 4 10.76 10.94 -14.13
C ASP A 4 9.96 10.06 -15.08
N ARG A 5 10.27 10.08 -16.38
CA ARG A 5 9.57 9.24 -17.36
C ARG A 5 9.94 7.78 -17.22
N ILE A 6 11.21 7.51 -16.90
CA ILE A 6 11.70 6.16 -16.61
C ILE A 6 11.03 5.64 -15.34
N LEU A 7 10.94 6.46 -14.28
CA LEU A 7 10.25 6.11 -13.04
C LEU A 7 8.75 5.85 -13.28
N GLY A 8 8.07 6.74 -14.02
CA GLY A 8 6.66 6.54 -14.38
C GLY A 8 6.43 5.25 -15.17
N GLY A 9 7.30 4.96 -16.15
CA GLY A 9 7.28 3.71 -16.90
C GLY A 9 7.51 2.48 -16.02
N ALA A 10 8.49 2.54 -15.10
CA ALA A 10 8.76 1.45 -14.15
C ALA A 10 7.57 1.19 -13.22
N VAL A 11 6.94 2.24 -12.69
CA VAL A 11 5.73 2.13 -11.86
C VAL A 11 4.57 1.53 -12.64
N ALA A 12 4.37 1.96 -13.89
CA ALA A 12 3.31 1.42 -14.73
C ALA A 12 3.54 -0.06 -15.05
N LEU A 13 4.76 -0.45 -15.43
CA LEU A 13 5.13 -1.84 -15.67
C LEU A 13 4.95 -2.70 -14.42
N PHE A 14 5.29 -2.19 -13.24
CA PHE A 14 5.05 -2.88 -11.98
C PHE A 14 3.55 -3.05 -11.69
N GLY A 15 2.73 -2.03 -11.95
CA GLY A 15 1.26 -2.14 -11.86
C GLY A 15 0.70 -3.21 -12.81
N VAL A 16 1.18 -3.26 -14.06
CA VAL A 16 0.80 -4.30 -15.04
C VAL A 16 1.21 -5.68 -14.54
N PHE A 17 2.43 -5.83 -14.03
CA PHE A 17 2.90 -7.08 -13.42
C PHE A 17 2.00 -7.53 -12.27
N LEU A 18 1.60 -6.62 -11.38
CA LEU A 18 0.67 -6.93 -10.29
C LEU A 18 -0.70 -7.38 -10.81
N LEU A 19 -1.25 -6.71 -11.82
CA LEU A 19 -2.55 -7.06 -12.39
C LEU A 19 -2.56 -8.42 -13.11
N LEU A 20 -1.52 -8.70 -13.90
CA LEU A 20 -1.48 -9.89 -14.75
C LEU A 20 -0.91 -11.13 -14.06
N TRP A 21 -0.04 -10.95 -13.07
CA TRP A 21 0.65 -12.07 -12.41
C TRP A 21 0.57 -11.98 -10.88
N GLY A 22 0.97 -10.85 -10.29
CA GLY A 22 1.13 -10.75 -8.83
C GLY A 22 -0.16 -11.06 -8.05
N ILE A 23 -1.26 -10.42 -8.43
CA ILE A 23 -2.56 -10.55 -7.74
C ILE A 23 -3.22 -11.90 -8.06
N PRO A 24 -3.35 -12.33 -9.34
CA PRO A 24 -3.97 -13.62 -9.65
C PRO A 24 -3.32 -14.81 -8.94
N GLU A 25 -1.99 -14.81 -8.80
CA GLU A 25 -1.26 -15.92 -8.18
C GLU A 25 -1.37 -15.92 -6.64
N ASN A 26 -1.55 -14.75 -6.02
CA ASN A 26 -1.47 -14.61 -4.57
C ASN A 26 -2.82 -14.32 -3.89
N VAL A 27 -3.88 -14.01 -4.64
CA VAL A 27 -5.21 -13.74 -4.09
C VAL A 27 -6.19 -14.83 -4.50
N ARG A 28 -6.55 -15.69 -3.55
CA ARG A 28 -7.53 -16.77 -3.76
C ARG A 28 -8.95 -16.21 -3.74
N THR A 29 -9.68 -16.34 -4.85
CA THR A 29 -11.11 -16.11 -4.92
C THR A 29 -11.87 -17.16 -4.12
N VAL A 30 -12.95 -16.76 -3.44
CA VAL A 30 -13.83 -17.68 -2.71
C VAL A 30 -14.91 -18.19 -3.67
N PRO A 31 -15.06 -19.51 -3.88
CA PRO A 31 -16.14 -20.05 -4.71
C PRO A 31 -17.50 -19.88 -4.03
N GLY A 32 -18.42 -19.14 -4.65
CA GLY A 32 -19.78 -18.92 -4.17
C GLY A 32 -20.47 -17.80 -4.95
N ILE A 33 -21.74 -18.01 -5.33
CA ILE A 33 -22.50 -17.11 -6.20
C ILE A 33 -22.77 -15.79 -5.44
N PHE A 34 -22.32 -14.66 -6.00
CA PHE A 34 -22.47 -13.28 -5.48
C PHE A 34 -21.57 -12.81 -4.32
N VAL A 35 -20.31 -13.25 -4.21
CA VAL A 35 -19.36 -12.61 -3.27
C VAL A 35 -18.84 -11.27 -3.84
N TYR A 36 -19.71 -10.28 -3.86
CA TYR A 36 -19.31 -8.89 -3.90
C TYR A 36 -19.24 -8.38 -2.46
N PRO A 37 -18.12 -7.76 -2.04
CA PRO A 37 -16.89 -7.49 -2.82
C PRO A 37 -15.92 -8.68 -2.93
N ASN A 38 -15.30 -8.87 -4.10
CA ASN A 38 -14.18 -9.79 -4.28
C ASN A 38 -12.93 -9.26 -3.51
N PRO A 39 -12.25 -10.07 -2.67
CA PRO A 39 -11.02 -9.65 -1.98
C PRO A 39 -9.91 -9.14 -2.92
N ALA A 40 -9.89 -9.60 -4.18
CA ALA A 40 -8.95 -9.14 -5.20
C ALA A 40 -9.24 -7.72 -5.72
N LEU A 41 -10.46 -7.20 -5.49
CA LEU A 41 -10.88 -5.90 -6.03
C LEU A 41 -10.00 -4.76 -5.50
N PHE A 42 -9.69 -4.76 -4.20
CA PHE A 42 -8.85 -3.72 -3.61
C PHE A 42 -7.43 -3.69 -4.18
N PRO A 43 -6.65 -4.81 -4.20
CA PRO A 43 -5.33 -4.80 -4.81
C PRO A 43 -5.39 -4.55 -6.33
N GLN A 44 -6.46 -4.98 -7.02
CA GLN A 44 -6.64 -4.68 -8.45
C GLN A 44 -6.81 -3.18 -8.70
N ILE A 45 -7.62 -2.49 -7.90
CA ILE A 45 -7.76 -1.03 -8.00
C ILE A 45 -6.42 -0.35 -7.73
N ALA A 46 -5.70 -0.76 -6.68
CA ALA A 46 -4.39 -0.19 -6.37
C ALA A 46 -3.40 -0.38 -7.52
N ALA A 47 -3.32 -1.59 -8.09
CA ALA A 47 -2.44 -1.86 -9.22
C ALA A 47 -2.87 -1.10 -10.49
N ALA A 48 -4.17 -0.98 -10.76
CA ALA A 48 -4.68 -0.18 -11.86
C ALA A 48 -4.34 1.32 -11.70
N LEU A 49 -4.40 1.85 -10.48
CA LEU A 49 -3.96 3.22 -10.18
C LEU A 49 -2.45 3.39 -10.41
N LEU A 50 -1.62 2.41 -10.06
CA LEU A 50 -0.18 2.44 -10.38
C LEU A 50 0.05 2.50 -11.90
N VAL A 51 -0.69 1.72 -12.68
CA VAL A 51 -0.64 1.79 -14.15
C VAL A 51 -1.05 3.16 -14.64
N ALA A 52 -2.24 3.63 -14.24
CA ALA A 52 -2.80 4.88 -14.74
C ALA A 52 -1.91 6.09 -14.39
N LEU A 53 -1.49 6.19 -13.14
CA LEU A 53 -0.64 7.29 -12.66
C LEU A 53 0.79 7.18 -13.20
N GLY A 54 1.34 5.98 -13.33
CA GLY A 54 2.66 5.76 -13.93
C GLY A 54 2.70 6.15 -15.41
N VAL A 55 1.67 5.77 -16.19
CA VAL A 55 1.52 6.21 -17.59
C VAL A 55 1.34 7.72 -17.67
N MET A 56 0.50 8.29 -16.81
CA MET A 56 0.31 9.74 -16.74
C MET A 56 1.63 10.46 -16.46
N GLN A 57 2.42 9.99 -15.50
CA GLN A 57 3.74 10.54 -15.20
C GLN A 57 4.69 10.39 -16.39
N MET A 58 4.69 9.23 -17.07
CA MET A 58 5.55 8.98 -18.23
C MET A 58 5.25 9.92 -19.41
N VAL A 59 3.97 10.20 -19.66
CA VAL A 59 3.51 10.99 -20.82
C VAL A 59 3.55 12.50 -20.53
N PHE A 60 3.04 12.93 -19.38
CA PHE A 60 2.78 14.34 -19.11
C PHE A 60 3.88 15.04 -18.31
N THR A 61 4.86 14.33 -17.76
CA THR A 61 5.95 14.98 -17.01
C THR A 61 6.81 15.86 -17.92
N LYS A 62 6.97 17.10 -17.48
CA LYS A 62 7.82 18.14 -18.10
C LYS A 62 9.01 18.56 -17.23
N THR A 63 9.07 18.08 -15.98
CA THR A 63 10.12 18.40 -15.02
C THR A 63 11.30 17.43 -15.13
N ASN A 64 12.45 17.85 -14.59
CA ASN A 64 13.57 16.96 -14.32
C ASN A 64 13.51 16.55 -12.85
N ALA A 65 13.64 15.25 -12.58
CA ALA A 65 13.74 14.74 -11.23
C ALA A 65 15.04 15.21 -10.59
N ASP A 66 14.95 15.89 -9.45
CA ASP A 66 16.13 16.10 -8.60
C ASP A 66 16.44 14.80 -7.85
N VAL A 67 17.73 14.51 -7.70
CA VAL A 67 18.17 13.38 -6.89
C VAL A 67 17.73 13.63 -5.44
N PRO A 68 16.99 12.70 -4.81
CA PRO A 68 16.53 12.89 -3.44
C PRO A 68 17.72 12.98 -2.49
N SER A 69 17.60 13.84 -1.47
CA SER A 69 18.63 13.93 -0.43
C SER A 69 18.76 12.62 0.33
N PHE A 70 19.96 12.33 0.85
CA PHE A 70 20.22 11.13 1.65
C PHE A 70 19.21 10.93 2.78
N ARG A 71 18.78 12.02 3.43
CA ARG A 71 17.73 11.98 4.46
C ARG A 71 16.40 11.42 3.93
N LYS A 72 15.95 11.83 2.73
CA LYS A 72 14.72 11.30 2.12
C LYS A 72 14.85 9.83 1.78
N ILE A 73 16.02 9.41 1.27
CA ILE A 73 16.32 8.00 1.00
C ILE A 73 16.29 7.18 2.30
N ALA A 74 16.93 7.66 3.37
CA ALA A 74 16.94 6.99 4.66
C ALA A 74 15.52 6.84 5.26
N LEU A 75 14.69 7.89 5.18
CA LEU A 75 13.29 7.83 5.62
C LEU A 75 12.47 6.82 4.81
N PHE A 76 12.65 6.79 3.49
CA PHE A 76 12.00 5.80 2.63
C PHE A 76 12.42 4.37 3.02
N MET A 77 13.72 4.13 3.20
CA MET A 77 14.24 2.82 3.62
C MET A 77 13.73 2.42 5.02
N ALA A 78 13.58 3.38 5.95
CA ALA A 78 13.02 3.13 7.26
C ALA A 78 11.55 2.70 7.19
N VAL A 79 10.73 3.37 6.37
CA VAL A 79 9.32 3.00 6.14
C VAL A 79 9.22 1.62 5.47
N ALA A 80 10.05 1.36 4.46
CA ALA A 80 10.09 0.07 3.78
C ALA A 80 10.48 -1.06 4.76
N GLY A 81 11.54 -0.85 5.55
CA GLY A 81 11.98 -1.81 6.57
C GLY A 81 10.93 -2.06 7.66
N ALA A 82 10.29 -1.00 8.16
CA ALA A 82 9.19 -1.09 9.12
C ALA A 82 8.01 -1.92 8.55
N THR A 83 7.68 -1.70 7.27
CA THR A 83 6.61 -2.45 6.60
C THR A 83 6.97 -3.94 6.49
N LEU A 84 8.21 -4.27 6.12
CA LEU A 84 8.68 -5.66 6.05
C LEU A 84 8.64 -6.35 7.43
N LEU A 85 9.06 -5.65 8.49
CA LEU A 85 8.99 -6.16 9.86
C LEU A 85 7.53 -6.40 10.29
N ALA A 86 6.63 -5.47 9.97
CA ALA A 86 5.20 -5.63 10.23
C ALA A 86 4.62 -6.84 9.50
N MET A 87 4.98 -7.08 8.24
CA MET A 87 4.52 -8.27 7.51
C MET A 87 4.89 -9.58 8.20
N VAL A 88 6.09 -9.66 8.79
CA VAL A 88 6.51 -10.83 9.57
C VAL A 88 5.74 -10.91 10.89
N GLY A 89 5.56 -9.77 11.58
CA GLY A 89 4.88 -9.69 12.88
C GLY A 89 3.39 -9.98 12.84
N ILE A 90 2.70 -9.70 11.73
CA ILE A 90 1.25 -9.96 11.58
C ILE A 90 0.92 -11.42 11.88
N ARG A 91 1.77 -12.37 11.47
CA ARG A 91 1.50 -13.81 11.64
C ARG A 91 1.52 -14.27 13.11
N THR A 92 2.26 -13.60 13.97
CA THR A 92 2.45 -14.02 15.37
C THR A 92 1.68 -13.16 16.37
N VAL A 93 1.52 -11.87 16.08
CA VAL A 93 0.89 -10.90 17.00
C VAL A 93 -0.54 -10.56 16.57
N GLY A 94 -0.87 -10.78 15.31
CA GLY A 94 -2.17 -10.44 14.72
C GLY A 94 -2.18 -9.08 14.02
N TYR A 95 -3.12 -8.91 13.10
CA TYR A 95 -3.24 -7.78 12.19
C TYR A 95 -3.39 -6.46 12.94
N LEU A 96 -4.37 -6.37 13.83
CA LEU A 96 -4.77 -5.10 14.45
C LEU A 96 -3.64 -4.43 15.26
N PRO A 97 -2.98 -5.10 16.23
CA PRO A 97 -1.88 -4.49 16.99
C PRO A 97 -0.69 -4.14 16.10
N VAL A 98 -0.35 -4.98 15.12
CA VAL A 98 0.79 -4.74 14.22
C VAL A 98 0.52 -3.58 13.27
N ALA A 99 -0.68 -3.50 12.69
CA ALA A 99 -1.08 -2.41 11.82
C ALA A 99 -1.11 -1.07 12.57
N ILE A 100 -1.65 -1.03 13.80
CA ILE A 100 -1.63 0.17 14.63
C ILE A 100 -0.18 0.58 14.94
N ALA A 101 0.67 -0.36 15.35
CA ALA A 101 2.09 -0.09 15.63
C ALA A 101 2.84 0.44 14.41
N LEU A 102 2.59 -0.15 13.23
CA LEU A 102 3.16 0.33 11.97
C LEU A 102 2.70 1.75 11.64
N MET A 103 1.41 2.06 11.81
CA MET A 103 0.89 3.40 11.57
C MET A 103 1.50 4.45 12.51
N VAL A 104 1.63 4.14 13.81
CA VAL A 104 2.36 4.99 14.77
C VAL A 104 3.78 5.23 14.29
N LEU A 105 4.49 4.15 13.93
CA LEU A 105 5.88 4.23 13.51
C LEU A 105 6.05 5.07 12.25
N ILE A 106 5.18 4.91 11.25
CA ILE A 106 5.19 5.73 10.03
C ILE A 106 4.95 7.20 10.39
N CYS A 107 3.94 7.52 11.21
CA CYS A 107 3.66 8.89 11.61
C CYS A 107 4.84 9.54 12.37
N LEU A 108 5.54 8.78 13.22
CA LEU A 108 6.74 9.23 13.92
C LEU A 108 7.89 9.50 12.94
N ILE A 109 8.14 8.58 11.98
CA ILE A 109 9.19 8.73 10.97
C ILE A 109 8.93 9.93 10.07
N THR A 110 7.67 10.15 9.65
CA THR A 110 7.29 11.28 8.81
C THR A 110 7.18 12.59 9.57
N GLY A 111 7.18 12.55 10.91
CA GLY A 111 7.07 13.73 11.77
C GLY A 111 5.69 14.37 11.75
N GLU A 112 4.63 13.59 11.51
CA GLU A 112 3.25 14.09 11.55
C GLU A 112 2.84 14.35 13.00
N ARG A 113 2.23 15.51 13.27
CA ARG A 113 1.97 16.00 14.65
C ARG A 113 0.52 16.37 14.92
N ARG A 114 -0.37 16.33 13.93
CA ARG A 114 -1.77 16.73 14.10
C ARG A 114 -2.54 15.66 14.89
N PRO A 115 -2.92 15.89 16.16
CA PRO A 115 -3.37 14.81 17.05
C PRO A 115 -4.68 14.16 16.59
N LEU A 116 -5.66 14.96 16.12
CA LEU A 116 -6.91 14.43 15.57
C LEU A 116 -6.67 13.56 14.32
N TRP A 117 -5.75 14.00 13.45
CA TRP A 117 -5.38 13.26 12.26
C TRP A 117 -4.66 11.96 12.63
N LEU A 118 -3.70 12.04 13.56
CA LEU A 118 -2.98 10.89 14.09
C LEU A 118 -3.95 9.85 14.67
N ALA A 119 -4.86 10.25 15.56
CA ALA A 119 -5.82 9.30 16.14
C ALA A 119 -6.71 8.65 15.06
N THR A 120 -7.21 9.46 14.13
CA THR A 120 -8.10 8.97 13.05
C THR A 120 -7.37 8.01 12.11
N VAL A 121 -6.12 8.31 11.75
CA VAL A 121 -5.35 7.51 10.79
C VAL A 121 -4.72 6.28 11.46
N VAL A 122 -4.15 6.44 12.66
CA VAL A 122 -3.48 5.35 13.40
C VAL A 122 -4.47 4.30 13.88
N ILE A 123 -5.66 4.69 14.33
CA ILE A 123 -6.66 3.75 14.85
C ILE A 123 -7.72 3.47 13.78
N GLY A 124 -8.26 4.52 13.17
CA GLY A 124 -9.39 4.41 12.26
C GLY A 124 -9.08 3.60 11.00
N LEU A 125 -7.88 3.74 10.40
CA LEU A 125 -7.55 2.94 9.22
C LEU A 125 -7.36 1.44 9.54
N PRO A 126 -6.56 1.04 10.55
CA PRO A 126 -6.46 -0.38 10.91
C PRO A 126 -7.79 -0.98 11.34
N VAL A 127 -8.55 -0.30 12.22
CA VAL A 127 -9.85 -0.80 12.68
C VAL A 127 -10.86 -0.86 11.54
N GLY A 128 -10.92 0.16 10.68
CA GLY A 128 -11.80 0.19 9.52
C GLY A 128 -11.48 -0.92 8.52
N THR A 129 -10.19 -1.17 8.27
CA THR A 129 -9.75 -2.27 7.41
C THR A 129 -10.10 -3.62 8.03
N TRP A 130 -9.86 -3.80 9.32
CA TRP A 130 -10.25 -5.01 10.06
C TRP A 130 -11.75 -5.27 9.98
N LEU A 131 -12.58 -4.26 10.26
CA LEU A 131 -14.04 -4.34 10.15
C LEU A 131 -14.48 -4.70 8.72
N PHE A 132 -13.87 -4.07 7.71
CA PHE A 132 -14.22 -4.35 6.32
C PHE A 132 -13.90 -5.80 5.94
N PHE A 133 -12.71 -6.29 6.26
CA PHE A 133 -12.32 -7.65 5.87
C PHE A 133 -13.02 -8.73 6.71
N GLU A 134 -13.10 -8.57 8.03
CA GLU A 134 -13.70 -9.60 8.88
C GLU A 134 -15.22 -9.60 8.85
N GLN A 135 -15.86 -8.42 8.89
CA GLN A 135 -17.31 -8.33 9.02
C GLN A 135 -18.00 -8.28 7.66
N ILE A 136 -17.44 -7.54 6.68
CA ILE A 136 -18.08 -7.37 5.36
C ILE A 136 -17.62 -8.46 4.40
N LEU A 137 -16.32 -8.78 4.36
CA LEU A 137 -15.79 -9.80 3.45
C LEU A 137 -15.74 -11.21 4.05
N SER A 138 -16.09 -11.37 5.33
CA SER A 138 -16.02 -12.64 6.07
C SER A 138 -14.66 -13.33 5.90
N ARG A 139 -13.58 -12.55 5.83
CA ARG A 139 -12.21 -13.00 5.66
C ARG A 139 -11.41 -12.67 6.93
N PRO A 140 -11.05 -13.68 7.73
CA PRO A 140 -10.25 -13.45 8.92
C PRO A 140 -8.88 -12.92 8.49
N LEU A 141 -8.47 -11.80 9.10
CA LEU A 141 -7.10 -11.34 9.00
C LEU A 141 -6.24 -12.14 10.01
N PRO A 142 -4.94 -12.36 9.73
CA PRO A 142 -4.06 -13.11 10.64
C PRO A 142 -3.90 -12.42 11.98
#